data_AF-A0A2Z6M8F5-F1
#
_entry.id   AF-A0A2Z6M8F5-F1
#
_cell.length_a   1.000
_cell.length_b   1.000
_cell.length_c   1.000
_cell.angle_alpha   90.00
_cell.angle_beta   90.00
_cell.angle_gamma   90.00
#
_symmetry.space_group_name_H-M   'P 1'
#
loop_
_entity.id
_entity.type
_entity.pdbx_description
1 polymer ?
#
loop_
_entity_poly.entity_id
_entity_poly.type
_entity_poly.pdbx_seq_one_letter_code
_entity_poly.pdbx_strand_id
1 'polypeptide(L)' 'MSRFGTSRLVPSVHELAKETITEIPHQFLQTNQDPTVVLNTASLPQVPVIDLGKLLSEDAIELEKLDHACKEWGFFQV' A
#
# COMPACT_ATOMS: atom_id res chain seq x y z
N MET A 1 7.25 20.71 -35.41
CA MET A 1 5.81 20.51 -35.14
C MET A 1 5.69 19.59 -33.94
N SER A 2 5.29 20.13 -32.80
CA SER A 2 5.27 19.41 -31.51
C SER A 2 4.00 18.57 -31.40
N ARG A 3 4.14 17.25 -31.25
CA ARG A 3 3.01 16.33 -31.02
C ARG A 3 2.59 16.39 -29.55
N PHE A 4 1.61 17.22 -29.24
CA PHE A 4 0.97 17.23 -27.92
C PHE A 4 -0.32 16.38 -27.98
N GLY A 5 -0.47 15.43 -27.06
CA GLY A 5 -1.71 14.67 -26.87
C GLY A 5 -1.76 13.25 -27.42
N THR A 6 -0.73 12.42 -27.22
CA THR A 6 -0.81 10.97 -27.50
C THR A 6 -1.00 10.18 -26.21
N SER A 7 -2.07 9.36 -26.13
CA SER A 7 -2.17 8.31 -25.11
C SER A 7 -1.02 7.33 -25.30
N ARG A 8 -0.21 7.13 -24.26
CA ARG A 8 0.87 6.14 -24.27
C ARG A 8 0.26 4.82 -23.84
N LEU A 9 0.21 3.84 -24.76
CA LEU A 9 -0.26 2.49 -24.41
C LEU A 9 0.67 1.95 -23.32
N VAL A 10 0.13 1.75 -22.12
CA VAL A 10 0.85 1.13 -21.02
C VAL A 10 0.68 -0.37 -21.17
N PRO A 11 1.78 -1.15 -21.32
CA PRO A 11 1.69 -2.59 -21.43
C PRO A 11 1.12 -3.21 -20.14
N SER A 12 0.44 -4.34 -20.28
CA SER A 12 -0.05 -5.10 -19.12
C SER A 12 1.14 -5.66 -18.34
N VAL A 13 1.31 -5.21 -17.10
CA VAL A 13 2.34 -5.75 -16.19
C VAL A 13 2.14 -7.24 -15.97
N HIS A 14 0.89 -7.72 -15.99
CA HIS A 14 0.58 -9.13 -15.86
C HIS A 14 1.07 -9.97 -17.04
N GLU A 15 0.94 -9.48 -18.28
CA GLU A 15 1.48 -10.19 -19.46
C GLU A 15 3.01 -10.12 -19.49
N LEU A 16 3.59 -8.96 -19.15
CA LEU A 16 5.03 -8.80 -19.00
C LEU A 16 5.63 -9.78 -17.97
N ALA A 17 4.92 -10.06 -16.88
CA ALA A 17 5.37 -11.03 -15.87
C ALA A 17 5.34 -12.49 -16.35
N LYS A 18 4.55 -12.81 -17.38
CA LYS A 18 4.52 -14.15 -18.01
C LYS A 18 5.68 -14.34 -18.99
N GLU A 19 6.13 -13.25 -19.60
CA GLU A 19 7.32 -13.23 -20.45
C GLU A 19 8.58 -13.41 -19.59
N THR A 20 9.59 -14.12 -20.11
CA THR A 20 10.90 -14.26 -19.42
C THR A 20 11.71 -12.98 -19.60
N ILE A 21 11.27 -11.90 -18.97
CA ILE A 21 11.94 -10.61 -19.03
C ILE A 21 13.20 -10.67 -18.15
N THR A 22 14.36 -10.39 -18.74
CA THR A 22 15.64 -10.35 -18.02
C THR A 22 15.87 -9.05 -17.25
N GLU A 23 15.23 -7.96 -17.69
CA GLU A 23 15.40 -6.62 -17.09
C GLU A 23 14.08 -5.85 -17.02
N ILE A 24 13.82 -5.23 -15.86
CA ILE A 24 12.61 -4.44 -15.64
C ILE A 24 12.61 -3.23 -16.60
N PRO A 25 11.53 -3.00 -17.38
CA PRO A 25 11.45 -1.84 -18.27
C PRO A 25 11.63 -0.53 -17.50
N HIS A 26 12.40 0.40 -18.06
CA HIS A 26 12.79 1.66 -17.39
C HIS A 26 11.58 2.51 -16.91
N GLN A 27 10.42 2.34 -17.52
CA GLN A 27 9.18 3.01 -17.10
C GLN A 27 8.62 2.56 -15.74
N PHE A 28 9.08 1.43 -15.21
CA PHE A 28 8.72 0.92 -13.89
C PHE A 28 9.84 1.09 -12.85
N LEU A 29 11.00 1.64 -13.26
CA LEU A 29 12.08 1.95 -12.34
C LEU A 29 11.78 3.24 -11.60
N GLN A 30 11.81 3.19 -10.27
CA GLN A 30 11.60 4.36 -9.41
C GLN A 30 12.94 5.01 -9.09
N THR A 31 13.25 6.13 -9.74
CA THR A 31 14.56 6.81 -9.64
C THR A 31 14.81 7.50 -8.30
N ASN A 32 13.74 7.90 -7.59
CA ASN A 32 13.81 8.58 -6.30
C ASN A 32 13.24 7.68 -5.21
N GLN A 33 13.87 6.53 -4.95
CA GLN A 33 13.60 5.84 -3.70
C GLN A 33 14.48 6.48 -2.62
N ASP A 34 13.85 6.94 -1.55
CA ASP A 34 14.55 7.10 -0.29
C ASP A 34 15.27 5.77 0.02
N PRO A 35 16.48 5.82 0.60
CA PRO A 35 17.27 4.62 0.87
C PRO A 35 16.37 3.59 1.53
N THR A 36 16.31 2.39 0.95
CA THR A 36 15.50 1.28 1.46
C THR A 36 15.95 1.01 2.88
N VAL A 37 15.24 1.58 3.86
CA VAL A 37 15.51 1.30 5.25
C VAL A 37 15.13 -0.16 5.39
N VAL A 38 16.12 -1.03 5.59
CA VAL A 38 15.89 -2.41 6.04
C VAL A 38 15.35 -2.28 7.45
N LEU A 39 14.06 -2.01 7.51
CA LEU A 39 13.37 -1.67 8.73
C LEU A 39 13.04 -3.00 9.39
N ASN A 40 13.60 -3.23 10.58
CA ASN A 40 13.27 -4.40 11.36
C ASN A 40 11.75 -4.39 11.58
N THR A 41 11.06 -5.30 10.92
CA THR A 41 9.59 -5.33 10.91
C THR A 41 9.02 -5.61 12.29
N ALA A 42 9.81 -6.22 13.18
CA ALA A 42 9.43 -6.44 14.58
C ALA A 42 9.32 -5.15 15.40
N SER A 43 9.97 -4.06 14.98
CA SER A 43 9.91 -2.76 15.67
C SER A 43 8.94 -1.76 15.02
N LEU A 44 8.29 -2.16 13.91
CA LEU A 44 7.34 -1.28 13.26
C LEU A 44 6.02 -1.26 14.03
N PRO A 45 5.37 -0.07 14.13
CA PRO A 45 4.02 -0.03 14.63
C PRO A 45 3.15 -0.92 13.70
N GLN A 46 2.34 -1.77 14.31
CA GLN A 46 1.45 -2.68 13.58
C GLN A 46 0.12 -1.98 13.30
N VAL A 47 -0.41 -2.18 12.10
CA VAL A 47 -1.72 -1.68 11.70
C VAL A 47 -2.79 -2.16 12.69
N PRO A 48 -3.65 -1.27 13.22
CA PRO A 48 -4.72 -1.67 14.12
C PRO A 48 -5.69 -2.65 13.44
N VAL A 49 -6.12 -3.67 14.17
CA VAL A 49 -7.14 -4.64 13.73
C VAL A 49 -8.37 -4.46 14.60
N ILE A 50 -9.52 -4.13 14.02
CA ILE A 50 -10.77 -3.89 14.76
C ILE A 50 -11.64 -5.13 14.68
N ASP A 51 -11.97 -5.73 15.82
CA ASP A 51 -12.90 -6.85 15.86
C ASP A 51 -14.34 -6.31 15.78
N LEU A 52 -14.93 -6.37 14.59
CA LEU A 52 -16.30 -5.89 14.38
C LEU A 52 -17.34 -6.67 15.19
N GLY A 53 -17.09 -7.95 15.50
CA GLY A 53 -18.01 -8.75 16.31
C GLY A 53 -18.09 -8.21 17.74
N LYS A 54 -16.93 -7.91 18.33
CA LYS A 54 -16.85 -7.30 19.67
C LYS A 54 -17.34 -5.87 19.70
N LEU A 55 -16.99 -5.08 18.68
CA LEU A 55 -17.46 -3.71 18.56
C LEU A 55 -19.01 -3.64 18.55
N LEU A 56 -19.65 -4.54 17.79
CA LEU A 56 -21.11 -4.64 17.74
C LEU A 56 -21.73 -5.17 19.05
N SER A 57 -20.94 -5.82 19.91
CA SER A 57 -21.34 -6.20 21.27
C SER A 57 -21.11 -5.10 22.32
N GLU A 58 -20.92 -3.85 21.88
CA GLU A 58 -20.68 -2.68 22.72
C GLU A 58 -19.38 -2.76 23.54
N ASP A 59 -18.36 -3.44 23.01
CA ASP A 59 -17.04 -3.48 23.62
C ASP A 59 -16.36 -2.10 23.53
N ALA A 60 -16.23 -1.45 24.69
CA ALA A 60 -15.63 -0.11 24.80
C ALA A 60 -14.15 -0.09 24.38
N ILE A 61 -13.43 -1.21 24.49
CA ILE A 61 -12.03 -1.31 24.10
C ILE A 61 -11.91 -1.28 22.58
N GLU A 62 -12.76 -2.02 21.87
CA GLU A 62 -12.76 -1.99 20.40
C GLU A 62 -13.25 -0.64 19.87
N LEU A 63 -14.17 0.04 20.57
CA LEU A 63 -14.60 1.39 20.23
C LEU A 63 -13.46 2.42 20.38
N GLU A 64 -12.72 2.36 21.49
CA GLU A 64 -11.55 3.23 21.71
C GLU A 64 -10.46 2.96 20.67
N LYS A 65 -10.21 1.68 20.36
CA LYS A 65 -9.24 1.27 19.34
C LYS A 65 -9.61 1.80 17.95
N LEU A 66 -10.90 1.78 17.61
CA LEU A 66 -11.41 2.36 16.37
C LEU A 66 -11.18 3.88 16.33
N ASP A 67 -11.52 4.61 17.39
CA ASP A 67 -11.31 6.06 17.47
C ASP A 67 -9.82 6.42 17.31
N HIS A 68 -8.95 5.69 18.02
CA HIS A 68 -7.51 5.87 17.93
C HIS A 68 -6.97 5.56 16.53
N ALA A 69 -7.41 4.47 15.91
CA ALA A 69 -7.00 4.11 14.55
C ALA A 69 -7.44 5.18 13.53
N CYS A 70 -8.64 5.73 13.67
CA CYS A 70 -9.11 6.80 12.79
C CYS A 70 -8.25 8.07 12.91
N LYS A 71 -7.84 8.44 14.13
CA LYS A 71 -7.09 9.67 14.40
C LYS A 71 -5.60 9.57 14.06
N GLU A 72 -4.95 8.50 14.50
CA GLU A 72 -3.48 8.38 14.42
C GLU A 72 -3.01 7.65 13.16
N TRP A 73 -3.81 6.70 12.65
CA TRP A 73 -3.42 5.88 11.50
C TRP A 73 -4.10 6.31 10.19
N GLY A 74 -5.38 6.67 10.26
CA GLY A 74 -6.22 6.89 9.08
C GLY A 74 -6.59 5.63 8.31
N PHE A 75 -6.15 4.45 8.77
CA PHE A 75 -6.55 3.14 8.25
C PHE A 75 -6.40 2.03 9.31
N PHE A 76 -7.14 0.94 9.14
CA PHE A 76 -7.13 -0.24 10.01
C PHE A 76 -7.66 -1.48 9.25
N GLN A 77 -7.46 -2.66 9.82
CA GLN A 77 -8.04 -3.93 9.36
C GLN A 77 -9.31 -4.26 10.16
N VAL A 78 -10.17 -5.12 9.60
CA VAL A 78 -11.42 -5.60 10.22
C VAL A 78 -11.57 -7.11 10.09
#